data_AF-A0A8T5SIU0-F1
#
_entry.id   AF-A0A8T5SIU0-F1
#
_cell.length_a   1.000
_cell.length_b   1.000
_cell.length_c   1.000
_cell.angle_alpha   90.00
_cell.angle_beta   90.00
_cell.angle_gamma   90.00
#
_symmetry.space_group_name_H-M   'P 1'
#
loop_
_entity.id
_entity.type
_entity.pdbx_description
1 polymer ?
#
loop_
_entity_poly.entity_id
_entity_poly.type
_entity_poly.pdbx_seq_one_letter_code
_entity_poly.pdbx_strand_id
1 'polypeptide(L)'
;MELKTHLKKWSFALNIIGCIQFIVLTTIAMFFYEGGTYIDPSTSRYVFWYNYFSDLGRTIAHSGINNTISFIIFTITLIIWGGFQIPFFVMFPHFFKDSKQLKKFYITGSTLGILTGIFYIGIALT
;
A
#
# COMPACT_ATOMS: atom_id res chain seq x y z
N MET A 1 -25.87 15.12 -11.13
CA MET A 1 -24.83 15.92 -10.44
C MET A 1 -24.47 15.33 -9.09
N GLU A 2 -25.46 14.93 -8.28
CA GLU A 2 -25.29 14.30 -6.97
C GLU A 2 -24.45 13.01 -6.97
N LEU A 3 -24.66 12.10 -7.95
CA LEU A 3 -23.91 10.85 -8.05
C LEU A 3 -22.39 11.06 -8.09
N LYS A 4 -21.90 12.04 -8.87
CA LYS A 4 -20.47 12.36 -8.93
C LYS A 4 -19.94 12.93 -7.61
N THR A 5 -20.77 13.65 -6.85
CA THR A 5 -20.42 14.15 -5.53
C THR A 5 -20.31 13.00 -4.52
N HIS A 6 -21.22 12.03 -4.56
CA HIS A 6 -21.12 10.83 -3.73
C HIS A 6 -19.89 10.00 -4.05
N LEU A 7 -19.61 9.76 -5.34
CA LEU A 7 -18.41 9.01 -5.77
C LEU A 7 -17.11 9.65 -5.29
N LYS A 8 -17.00 10.99 -5.33
CA LYS A 8 -15.84 11.72 -4.78
C LYS A 8 -15.67 11.50 -3.28
N LYS A 9 -16.77 11.57 -2.51
CA LYS A 9 -16.75 11.37 -1.06
C LYS A 9 -16.32 9.94 -0.73
N TRP A 10 -16.89 8.95 -1.41
CA TRP A 10 -16.54 7.55 -1.23
C TRP A 10 -15.11 7.23 -1.63
N SER A 11 -14.62 7.75 -2.77
CA SER A 11 -13.24 7.53 -3.20
C SER A 11 -12.24 8.12 -2.20
N PHE A 12 -12.55 9.26 -1.61
CA PHE A 12 -11.74 9.86 -0.55
C PHE A 12 -11.79 9.04 0.75
N ALA A 13 -12.97 8.59 1.17
CA ALA A 13 -13.14 7.76 2.35
C ALA A 13 -12.38 6.43 2.22
N LEU A 14 -12.49 5.75 1.07
CA LEU A 14 -11.74 4.52 0.78
C LEU A 14 -10.23 4.74 0.89
N ASN A 15 -9.72 5.86 0.37
CA ASN A 15 -8.29 6.17 0.46
C ASN A 15 -7.84 6.37 1.92
N ILE A 16 -8.62 7.10 2.74
CA ILE A 16 -8.34 7.25 4.17
C ILE A 16 -8.33 5.89 4.89
N ILE A 17 -9.37 5.08 4.64
CA ILE A 17 -9.45 3.73 5.23
C ILE A 17 -8.24 2.91 4.80
N GLY A 18 -7.84 2.98 3.53
CA GLY A 18 -6.64 2.31 3.02
C GLY A 18 -5.37 2.75 3.74
N CYS A 19 -5.17 4.04 3.98
CA CYS A 19 -4.00 4.54 4.71
C CYS A 19 -3.95 3.98 6.14
N ILE A 20 -5.08 4.05 6.85
CA ILE A 20 -5.19 3.54 8.23
C ILE A 20 -4.94 2.04 8.25
N GLN A 21 -5.58 1.30 7.34
CA GLN A 21 -5.42 -0.15 7.20
C GLN A 21 -3.96 -0.52 6.89
N PHE A 22 -3.29 0.20 6.00
CA PHE A 22 -1.88 -0.05 5.67
C PHE A 22 -1.00 0.06 6.92
N ILE A 23 -1.14 1.15 7.68
CA ILE A 23 -0.35 1.38 8.90
C ILE A 23 -0.63 0.28 9.94
N VAL A 24 -1.90 -0.03 10.19
CA VAL A 24 -2.29 -1.01 11.20
C VAL A 24 -1.79 -2.41 10.83
N LEU A 25 -2.08 -2.88 9.60
CA LEU A 25 -1.73 -4.25 9.22
C LEU A 25 -0.23 -4.44 9.00
N THR A 26 0.50 -3.45 8.46
CA THR A 26 1.96 -3.57 8.38
C THR A 26 2.59 -3.60 9.77
N THR A 27 2.09 -2.82 10.72
CA THR A 27 2.54 -2.88 12.12
C THR A 27 2.27 -4.26 12.72
N ILE A 28 1.10 -4.85 12.47
CA ILE A 28 0.79 -6.23 12.89
C ILE A 28 1.76 -7.22 12.24
N ALA A 29 2.02 -7.11 10.93
CA ALA A 29 2.97 -7.98 10.23
C ALA A 29 4.38 -7.90 10.83
N MET A 30 4.85 -6.71 11.23
CA MET A 30 6.14 -6.54 11.92
C MET A 30 6.23 -7.33 13.23
N PHE A 31 5.15 -7.45 13.98
CA PHE A 31 5.11 -8.27 15.21
C PHE A 31 5.20 -9.77 14.93
N PHE A 32 4.75 -10.22 13.75
CA PHE A 32 4.80 -11.62 13.31
C PHE A 32 5.98 -11.93 12.39
N TYR A 33 6.89 -10.98 12.19
CA TYR A 33 8.07 -11.20 11.36
C TYR A 33 9.10 -12.05 12.11
N GLU A 34 9.54 -13.14 11.48
CA GLU A 34 10.40 -14.17 12.10
C GLU A 34 11.89 -13.78 12.21
N GLY A 35 12.21 -12.50 12.00
CA GLY A 35 13.51 -11.93 12.32
C GLY A 35 14.56 -12.02 11.22
N GLY A 36 15.75 -11.57 11.55
CA GLY A 36 16.85 -11.32 10.64
C GLY A 36 16.73 -9.96 9.96
N THR A 37 17.87 -9.37 9.69
CA THR A 37 18.03 -8.23 8.78
C THR A 37 18.98 -8.64 7.65
N TYR A 38 19.08 -7.85 6.60
CA TYR A 38 20.04 -8.12 5.52
C TYR A 38 21.50 -8.20 6.02
N ILE A 39 21.83 -7.47 7.08
CA ILE A 39 23.18 -7.40 7.65
C ILE A 39 23.39 -8.30 8.87
N ASP A 40 22.32 -8.67 9.57
CA ASP A 40 22.36 -9.50 10.77
C ASP A 40 21.17 -10.48 10.80
N PRO A 41 21.38 -11.71 10.30
CA PRO A 41 20.39 -12.80 10.35
C PRO A 41 20.02 -13.27 11.76
N SER A 42 20.80 -12.94 12.80
CA SER A 42 20.59 -13.48 14.16
C SER A 42 19.50 -12.77 14.96
N THR A 43 19.03 -11.62 14.47
CA THR A 43 17.93 -10.88 15.12
C THR A 43 16.65 -11.72 15.13
N SER A 44 15.93 -11.72 16.25
CA SER A 44 14.76 -12.59 16.44
C SER A 44 13.42 -11.97 16.03
N ARG A 45 13.41 -10.71 15.58
CA ARG A 45 12.21 -9.92 15.26
C ARG A 45 12.50 -8.87 14.19
N TYR A 46 11.46 -8.18 13.72
CA TYR A 46 11.60 -7.02 12.84
C TYR A 46 12.34 -5.88 13.55
N VAL A 47 13.32 -5.30 12.87
CA VAL A 47 14.11 -4.16 13.34
C VAL A 47 13.83 -2.98 12.42
N PHE A 48 13.05 -2.01 12.90
CA PHE A 48 12.46 -0.95 12.09
C PHE A 48 13.45 -0.16 11.21
N TRP A 49 14.66 0.08 11.70
CA TRP A 49 15.68 0.85 10.98
C TRP A 49 16.58 0.00 10.08
N TYR A 50 16.49 -1.33 10.16
CA TYR A 50 17.40 -2.27 9.47
C TYR A 50 16.68 -3.28 8.57
N ASN A 51 15.36 -3.37 8.66
CA ASN A 51 14.54 -4.11 7.72
C ASN A 51 13.87 -3.18 6.71
N TYR A 52 13.65 -3.71 5.52
CA TYR A 52 12.80 -3.07 4.52
C TYR A 52 11.34 -3.44 4.77
N PHE A 53 10.38 -2.62 4.32
CA PHE A 53 8.96 -2.99 4.36
C PHE A 53 8.68 -4.28 3.58
N SER A 54 9.37 -4.49 2.46
CA SER A 54 9.26 -5.70 1.65
C SER A 54 9.76 -6.96 2.36
N ASP A 55 10.54 -6.85 3.44
CA ASP A 55 10.97 -8.03 4.20
C ASP A 55 9.78 -8.75 4.84
N LEU A 56 8.73 -8.00 5.19
CA LEU A 56 7.47 -8.56 5.71
C LEU A 56 6.81 -9.53 4.72
N GLY A 57 7.03 -9.32 3.42
CA GLY A 57 6.53 -10.14 2.32
C GLY A 57 7.46 -11.27 1.89
N ARG A 58 8.47 -11.63 2.68
CA ARG A 58 9.30 -12.82 2.38
C ARG A 58 8.62 -14.09 2.87
N THR A 59 8.70 -15.17 2.09
CA THR A 59 8.26 -16.51 2.53
C THR A 59 9.23 -17.12 3.54
N ILE A 60 10.53 -16.85 3.39
CA ILE A 60 11.59 -17.15 4.34
C ILE A 60 12.25 -15.84 4.78
N ALA A 61 12.21 -15.55 6.08
CA ALA A 61 12.82 -14.35 6.65
C ALA A 61 14.35 -14.39 6.55
N HIS A 62 15.03 -13.28 6.84
CA HIS A 62 16.49 -13.24 6.81
C HIS A 62 17.12 -14.15 7.87
N SER A 63 16.39 -14.48 8.95
CA SER A 63 16.78 -15.49 9.94
C SER A 63 16.81 -16.92 9.41
N GLY A 64 16.27 -17.17 8.21
CA GLY A 64 16.10 -18.51 7.63
C GLY A 64 14.83 -19.23 8.10
N ILE A 65 13.99 -18.58 8.91
CA ILE A 65 12.75 -19.13 9.44
C ILE A 65 11.58 -18.84 8.48
N ASN A 66 10.62 -19.76 8.44
CA ASN A 66 9.41 -19.61 7.65
C ASN A 66 8.55 -18.45 8.17
N ASN A 67 8.30 -17.45 7.32
CA ASN A 67 7.66 -16.18 7.65
C ASN A 67 6.21 -16.08 7.14
N THR A 68 5.49 -17.22 7.08
CA THR A 68 4.15 -17.31 6.45
C THR A 68 3.13 -16.33 7.05
N ILE A 69 3.13 -16.12 8.36
CA ILE A 69 2.13 -15.25 9.01
C ILE A 69 2.33 -13.79 8.58
N SER A 70 3.54 -13.25 8.73
CA SER A 70 3.88 -11.91 8.24
C SER A 70 3.61 -11.78 6.74
N PHE A 71 4.00 -12.78 5.94
CA PHE A 71 3.78 -12.81 4.49
C PHE A 71 2.30 -12.63 4.14
N ILE A 72 1.41 -13.45 4.71
CA ILE A 72 -0.04 -13.38 4.44
C ILE A 72 -0.60 -12.00 4.80
N ILE A 73 -0.24 -11.48 5.98
CA ILE A 73 -0.74 -10.18 6.45
C ILE A 73 -0.24 -9.07 5.53
N PHE A 74 1.02 -9.10 5.12
CA PHE A 74 1.61 -8.13 4.21
C PHE A 74 0.99 -8.19 2.81
N THR A 75 0.77 -9.38 2.25
CA THR A 75 0.08 -9.58 0.97
C THR A 75 -1.34 -9.01 1.00
N ILE A 76 -2.13 -9.35 2.01
CA ILE A 76 -3.48 -8.78 2.19
C ILE A 76 -3.40 -7.26 2.29
N THR A 77 -2.41 -6.75 3.02
CA THR A 77 -2.20 -5.31 3.19
C THR A 77 -1.99 -4.59 1.87
N LEU A 78 -1.12 -5.13 1.00
CA LEU A 78 -0.82 -4.53 -0.30
C LEU A 78 -1.99 -4.62 -1.28
N ILE A 79 -2.75 -5.73 -1.27
CA ILE A 79 -3.95 -5.87 -2.12
C ILE A 79 -4.99 -4.83 -1.74
N ILE A 80 -5.32 -4.69 -0.45
CA ILE A 80 -6.32 -3.72 0.01
C ILE A 80 -5.85 -2.30 -0.26
N TRP A 81 -4.59 -1.97 0.08
CA TRP A 81 -4.03 -0.64 -0.15
C TRP A 81 -4.00 -0.27 -1.64
N GLY A 82 -3.54 -1.18 -2.49
CA GLY A 82 -3.54 -1.04 -3.95
C GLY A 82 -4.95 -0.84 -4.50
N GLY A 83 -5.91 -1.63 -4.03
CA GLY A 83 -7.31 -1.53 -4.44
C GLY A 83 -8.00 -0.23 -4.01
N PHE A 84 -7.75 0.24 -2.78
CA PHE A 84 -8.46 1.40 -2.22
C PHE A 84 -7.96 2.74 -2.75
N GLN A 85 -6.70 2.83 -3.22
CA GLN A 85 -6.19 4.06 -3.82
C GLN A 85 -6.62 4.26 -5.28
N ILE A 86 -6.89 3.20 -6.04
CA ILE A 86 -7.27 3.31 -7.46
C ILE A 86 -8.54 4.17 -7.66
N PRO A 87 -9.66 3.93 -6.95
CA PRO A 87 -10.86 4.77 -7.08
C PRO A 87 -10.59 6.24 -6.78
N PHE A 88 -9.72 6.53 -5.81
CA PHE A 88 -9.32 7.91 -5.50
C PHE A 88 -8.60 8.56 -6.68
N PHE A 89 -7.60 7.88 -7.26
CA PHE A 89 -6.86 8.43 -8.40
C PHE A 89 -7.68 8.50 -9.69
N VAL A 90 -8.68 7.64 -9.87
CA VAL A 90 -9.69 7.78 -10.95
C VAL A 90 -10.53 9.06 -10.76
N MET A 91 -10.89 9.39 -9.52
CA MET A 91 -11.66 10.60 -9.21
C MET A 91 -10.81 11.86 -9.09
N PHE A 92 -9.50 11.73 -8.91
CA PHE A 92 -8.55 12.83 -8.68
C PHE A 92 -8.66 13.99 -9.70
N PRO A 93 -8.76 13.77 -11.03
CA PRO A 93 -8.93 14.85 -12.00
C PRO A 93 -10.19 15.70 -11.78
N HIS A 94 -11.25 15.11 -11.22
CA HIS A 94 -12.51 15.81 -11.03
C HIS A 94 -12.48 16.83 -9.88
N PHE A 95 -11.46 16.81 -9.03
CA PHE A 95 -11.26 17.82 -7.99
C PHE A 95 -10.67 19.12 -8.55
N PHE A 96 -10.00 19.07 -9.70
CA PHE A 96 -9.28 20.20 -10.30
C PHE A 96 -9.81 20.63 -11.68
N LYS A 97 -11.00 20.14 -12.06
CA LYS A 97 -11.61 20.33 -13.39
C LYS A 97 -11.71 21.80 -13.83
N ASP A 98 -11.78 22.73 -12.88
CA ASP A 98 -11.97 24.16 -13.14
C ASP A 98 -10.65 24.89 -13.45
N SER A 99 -9.49 24.25 -13.21
CA SER A 99 -8.17 24.81 -13.51
C SER A 99 -7.54 24.20 -14.77
N LYS A 100 -7.76 24.85 -15.92
CA LYS A 100 -7.18 24.43 -17.21
C LYS A 100 -5.64 24.45 -17.21
N GLN A 101 -5.03 25.35 -16.45
CA GLN A 101 -3.56 25.47 -16.32
C GLN A 101 -2.94 24.23 -15.68
N LEU A 102 -3.68 23.53 -14.81
CA LEU A 102 -3.21 22.34 -14.10
C LEU A 102 -3.60 21.02 -14.78
N LYS A 103 -4.18 21.08 -16.00
CA LYS A 103 -4.69 19.89 -16.71
C LYS A 103 -3.67 18.77 -16.83
N LYS A 104 -2.45 19.10 -17.25
CA LYS A 104 -1.39 18.10 -17.39
C LYS A 104 -1.05 17.46 -16.04
N PHE A 105 -0.98 18.26 -14.97
CA PHE A 105 -0.59 17.80 -13.64
C PHE A 105 -1.57 16.81 -13.04
N TYR A 106 -2.87 17.12 -13.02
CA TYR A 106 -3.84 16.20 -12.42
C TYR A 106 -4.07 14.94 -13.26
N ILE A 107 -3.89 14.99 -14.58
CA ILE A 107 -3.94 13.79 -15.44
C ILE A 107 -2.72 12.91 -15.17
N THR A 108 -1.51 13.47 -15.18
CA THR A 108 -0.30 12.70 -14.88
C THR A 108 -0.35 12.11 -13.46
N GLY A 109 -0.76 12.89 -12.46
CA GLY A 109 -0.93 12.39 -11.09
C GLY A 109 -1.96 11.27 -10.97
N SER A 110 -3.09 11.39 -11.69
CA SER A 110 -4.12 10.33 -11.77
C SER A 110 -3.56 9.05 -12.40
N THR A 111 -2.87 9.15 -13.53
CA THR A 111 -2.28 7.99 -14.20
C THR A 111 -1.22 7.31 -13.34
N LEU A 112 -0.29 8.07 -12.77
CA LEU A 112 0.76 7.52 -11.91
C LEU A 112 0.16 6.86 -10.66
N GLY A 113 -0.82 7.48 -10.01
CA GLY A 113 -1.46 6.91 -8.82
C GLY A 113 -2.25 5.63 -9.11
N ILE A 114 -2.90 5.52 -10.27
CA ILE A 114 -3.53 4.27 -10.70
C ILE A 114 -2.47 3.19 -10.92
N LEU A 115 -1.38 3.50 -11.61
CA LEU A 115 -0.26 2.56 -11.81
C LEU A 115 0.36 2.12 -10.49
N THR A 116 0.54 3.03 -9.54
CA THR A 116 1.01 2.71 -8.19
C THR A 116 0.09 1.69 -7.50
N GLY A 117 -1.23 1.88 -7.56
CA GLY A 117 -2.19 0.92 -7.01
C GLY A 117 -2.09 -0.46 -7.66
N ILE A 118 -1.96 -0.51 -8.99
CA ILE A 118 -1.77 -1.76 -9.75
C ILE A 118 -0.45 -2.44 -9.35
N PHE A 119 0.64 -1.69 -9.20
CA PHE A 119 1.93 -2.25 -8.82
C PHE A 119 1.96 -2.77 -7.39
N TYR A 120 1.26 -2.13 -6.44
CA TYR A 120 1.11 -2.71 -5.10
C TYR A 120 0.38 -4.06 -5.12
N ILE A 121 -0.69 -4.19 -5.91
CA ILE A 121 -1.36 -5.47 -6.12
C ILE A 121 -0.41 -6.47 -6.79
N GLY A 122 0.36 -6.02 -7.78
CA GLY A 122 1.37 -6.85 -8.45
C GLY A 122 2.42 -7.41 -7.48
N ILE A 123 3.00 -6.57 -6.63
CA ILE A 123 3.96 -6.99 -5.59
C ILE A 123 3.35 -8.03 -4.65
N ALA A 124 2.05 -7.92 -4.34
CA ALA A 124 1.37 -8.86 -3.46
C ALA A 124 1.21 -10.27 -4.07
N LEU A 125 1.32 -10.39 -5.40
CA LEU A 125 1.05 -11.62 -6.17
C LEU A 125 2.34 -12.30 -6.67
N THR A 126 3.51 -11.81 -6.29
CA THR A 126 4.83 -12.35 -6.65
C THR A 126 5.59 -12.84 -5.43
#